data_AF-A0A8J8SAP1-F1
#
_entry.id   AF-A0A8J8SAP1-F1
#
_cell.length_a   1.000
_cell.length_b   1.000
_cell.length_c   1.000
_cell.angle_alpha   90.00
_cell.angle_beta   90.00
_cell.angle_gamma   90.00
#
_symmetry.space_group_name_H-M   'P 1'
#
loop_
_entity.id
_entity.type
_entity.pdbx_description
1 polymer ?
#
loop_
_entity_poly.entity_id
_entity_poly.type
_entity_poly.pdbx_seq_one_letter_code
_entity_poly.pdbx_strand_id
1 'polypeptide(L)'
;MSDSSHILNDEAFKDISPQKLKIMVDMLNDMTGKPMEQKVRVLFSYGVKMKQKGLQFTKQESSLIIDSMKSNLSPTDRNKLDMVVTMMEMM
;
A
#
# COMPACT_ATOMS: atom_id res chain seq x y z
N MET A 1 15.88 -8.74 -9.16
CA MET A 1 15.70 -8.31 -7.77
C MET A 1 15.14 -6.90 -7.85
N SER A 2 13.82 -6.74 -7.72
CA SER A 2 13.17 -5.44 -7.89
C SER A 2 13.25 -4.70 -6.56
N ASP A 3 14.08 -3.66 -6.52
CA ASP A 3 14.27 -2.76 -5.40
C ASP A 3 12.93 -2.22 -4.87
N SER A 4 12.46 -2.79 -3.77
CA SER A 4 11.35 -2.25 -2.99
C SER A 4 11.83 -1.11 -2.06
N SER A 5 13.12 -0.77 -2.15
CA SER A 5 13.90 0.16 -1.33
C SER A 5 13.59 1.64 -1.64
N HIS A 6 13.14 1.95 -2.86
CA HIS A 6 12.93 3.33 -3.32
C HIS A 6 11.70 3.99 -2.68
N ILE A 7 10.75 3.18 -2.20
CA ILE A 7 9.50 3.65 -1.59
C ILE A 7 9.78 4.28 -0.22
N LEU A 8 10.80 3.81 0.50
CA LEU A 8 11.12 4.28 1.86
C LEU A 8 11.90 5.60 1.90
N ASN A 9 12.34 6.11 0.74
CA ASN A 9 13.13 7.34 0.64
C ASN A 9 12.29 8.61 0.40
N ASP A 10 10.96 8.49 0.24
CA ASP A 10 10.09 9.65 0.05
C ASP A 10 9.91 10.41 1.37
N GLU A 11 9.86 11.75 1.33
CA GLU A 11 9.83 12.59 2.55
C GLU A 11 8.60 12.31 3.41
N ALA A 12 7.53 11.82 2.82
CA ALA A 12 6.34 11.45 3.57
C ALA A 12 6.51 10.18 4.43
N PHE A 13 7.58 9.40 4.24
CA PHE A 13 7.92 8.27 5.12
C PHE A 13 8.68 8.71 6.38
N LYS A 14 9.16 9.97 6.44
CA LYS A 14 9.89 10.51 7.61
C LYS A 14 9.02 10.60 8.87
N ASP A 15 7.72 10.86 8.71
CA ASP A 15 6.77 11.01 9.82
C ASP A 15 5.90 9.76 10.06
N ILE A 16 6.11 8.68 9.29
CA ILE A 16 5.36 7.43 9.49
C ILE A 16 5.85 6.73 10.75
N SER A 17 4.91 6.36 11.61
CA SER A 17 5.25 5.62 12.84
C SER A 17 5.92 4.27 12.50
N PRO A 18 6.85 3.78 13.35
CA PRO A 18 7.55 2.52 13.11
C PRO A 18 6.61 1.31 12.90
N GLN A 19 5.43 1.33 13.52
CA GLN A 19 4.42 0.29 13.38
C GLN A 19 3.80 0.26 11.98
N LYS A 20 3.48 1.44 11.42
CA LYS A 20 2.94 1.58 10.07
C LYS A 20 4.00 1.20 9.02
N LEU A 21 5.25 1.62 9.22
CA LEU A 21 6.38 1.22 8.36
C LEU A 21 6.54 -0.29 8.29
N LYS A 22 6.52 -0.98 9.44
CA LYS A 22 6.60 -2.44 9.48
C LYS A 22 5.46 -3.09 8.69
N ILE A 23 4.23 -2.64 8.91
CA ILE A 23 3.04 -3.11 8.19
C ILE A 23 3.20 -2.92 6.68
N MET A 24 3.72 -1.77 6.25
CA MET A 24 3.90 -1.46 4.85
C MET A 24 4.99 -2.32 4.20
N VAL A 25 6.11 -2.53 4.87
CA VAL A 25 7.17 -3.43 4.40
C VAL A 25 6.64 -4.86 4.27
N ASP A 26 5.93 -5.36 5.28
CA ASP A 26 5.31 -6.69 5.25
C ASP A 26 4.31 -6.80 4.09
N MET A 27 3.48 -5.77 3.88
CA MET A 27 2.51 -5.70 2.79
C MET A 27 3.18 -5.72 1.40
N LEU A 28 4.22 -4.92 1.20
CA LEU A 28 4.95 -4.86 -0.07
C LEU A 28 5.66 -6.19 -0.38
N ASN A 29 6.26 -6.81 0.64
CA ASN A 29 6.85 -8.14 0.53
C ASN A 29 5.78 -9.18 0.14
N ASP A 30 4.62 -9.14 0.80
CA ASP A 30 3.50 -10.04 0.49
C ASP A 30 2.93 -9.82 -0.92
N MET A 31 3.01 -8.61 -1.47
CA MET A 31 2.57 -8.32 -2.84
C MET A 31 3.60 -8.70 -3.90
N THR A 32 4.87 -8.84 -3.53
CA THR A 32 5.96 -9.09 -4.47
C THR A 32 5.81 -10.46 -5.14
N GLY A 33 5.90 -10.51 -6.46
CA GLY A 33 5.73 -11.74 -7.25
C GLY A 33 4.29 -12.27 -7.35
N LYS A 34 3.31 -11.65 -6.70
CA LYS A 34 1.89 -12.08 -6.78
C LYS A 34 1.15 -11.44 -7.97
N PRO A 35 0.14 -12.12 -8.54
CA PRO A 35 -0.78 -11.52 -9.51
C PRO A 35 -1.57 -10.36 -8.91
N MET A 36 -2.01 -9.39 -9.73
CA MET A 36 -2.71 -8.19 -9.26
C MET A 36 -3.93 -8.52 -8.38
N GLU A 37 -4.75 -9.51 -8.74
CA GLU A 37 -5.92 -9.90 -7.94
C GLU A 37 -5.56 -10.41 -6.54
N GLN A 38 -4.37 -10.98 -6.38
CA GLN A 38 -3.86 -11.36 -5.06
C GLN A 38 -3.31 -10.13 -4.33
N LYS A 39 -2.61 -9.22 -5.03
CA LYS A 39 -2.13 -7.96 -4.42
C LYS A 39 -3.28 -7.13 -3.86
N VAL A 40 -4.40 -7.04 -4.58
CA VAL A 40 -5.63 -6.38 -4.12
C VAL A 40 -6.16 -7.01 -2.82
N ARG A 41 -6.21 -8.34 -2.75
CA ARG A 41 -6.63 -9.05 -1.52
C ARG A 41 -5.69 -8.80 -0.34
N VAL A 42 -4.39 -8.74 -0.61
CA VAL A 42 -3.38 -8.39 0.39
C VAL A 42 -3.62 -6.96 0.88
N LEU A 43 -3.76 -5.98 -0.01
CA LEU A 43 -4.01 -4.57 0.33
C LEU A 43 -5.24 -4.43 1.27
N PHE A 44 -6.35 -5.07 0.89
CA PHE A 44 -7.57 -5.08 1.68
C PHE A 44 -7.38 -5.71 3.08
N SER A 45 -6.73 -6.87 3.13
CA SER A 45 -6.49 -7.59 4.40
C SER A 45 -5.63 -6.76 5.36
N TYR A 46 -4.62 -6.07 4.84
CA TYR A 46 -3.79 -5.16 5.62
C TYR A 46 -4.53 -3.90 6.05
N GLY A 47 -5.44 -3.36 5.22
CA GLY A 47 -6.35 -2.28 5.61
C GLY A 47 -7.23 -2.63 6.80
N VAL A 48 -7.84 -3.82 6.79
CA VAL A 48 -8.63 -4.32 7.93
C VAL A 48 -7.76 -4.49 9.17
N LYS A 49 -6.57 -5.08 9.03
CA LYS A 49 -5.62 -5.27 10.14
C LYS A 49 -5.14 -3.95 10.76
N MET A 50 -4.89 -2.95 9.93
CA MET A 50 -4.55 -1.59 10.36
C MET A 50 -5.68 -1.00 11.19
N LYS A 51 -6.91 -1.03 10.67
CA LYS A 51 -8.11 -0.50 11.35
C LYS A 51 -8.35 -1.18 12.69
N GLN A 52 -8.21 -2.52 12.76
CA GLN A 52 -8.31 -3.28 14.01
C GLN A 52 -7.27 -2.86 15.06
N LYS A 53 -6.12 -2.38 14.63
CA LYS A 53 -5.06 -1.85 15.50
C LYS A 53 -5.25 -0.37 15.85
N GLY A 54 -6.34 0.26 15.43
CA GLY A 54 -6.54 1.71 15.56
C GLY A 54 -5.56 2.53 14.72
N LEU A 55 -4.95 1.91 13.70
CA LEU A 55 -4.03 2.56 12.78
C LEU A 55 -4.76 2.88 11.49
N GLN A 56 -4.53 4.06 10.94
CA GLN A 56 -4.99 4.46 9.62
C GLN A 56 -3.84 5.17 8.90
N PHE A 57 -3.67 4.87 7.60
CA PHE A 57 -2.79 5.68 6.77
C PHE A 57 -3.45 7.03 6.55
N THR A 58 -2.69 8.11 6.64
CA THR A 58 -3.18 9.42 6.22
C THR A 58 -3.40 9.42 4.70
N LYS A 59 -4.21 10.34 4.19
CA LYS A 59 -4.39 10.48 2.74
C LYS A 59 -3.07 10.65 1.99
N GLN A 60 -2.14 11.37 2.60
CA GLN A 60 -0.80 11.64 2.07
C GLN A 60 0.03 10.36 2.01
N GLU A 61 0.06 9.58 3.11
CA GLU A 61 0.74 8.29 3.17
C GLU A 61 0.15 7.29 2.16
N SER A 62 -1.18 7.17 2.11
CA SER A 62 -1.88 6.29 1.18
C SER A 62 -1.60 6.64 -0.28
N SER A 63 -1.67 7.93 -0.65
CA SER A 63 -1.41 8.36 -2.04
C SER A 63 -0.02 7.94 -2.50
N LEU A 64 1.00 8.08 -1.65
CA LEU A 64 2.36 7.75 -2.03
C LEU A 64 2.61 6.25 -2.17
N ILE A 65 2.01 5.45 -1.28
CA ILE A 65 2.02 3.98 -1.42
C ILE A 65 1.43 3.60 -2.77
N ILE A 66 0.28 4.17 -3.10
CA ILE A 66 -0.46 3.90 -4.33
C ILE A 66 0.33 4.35 -5.55
N ASP A 67 0.86 5.56 -5.54
CA ASP A 67 1.60 6.13 -6.67
C ASP A 67 2.89 5.34 -6.94
N SER A 68 3.57 4.92 -5.88
CA SER A 68 4.74 4.04 -5.98
C SER A 68 4.38 2.69 -6.59
N MET A 69 3.26 2.10 -6.17
CA MET A 69 2.75 0.86 -6.76
C MET A 69 2.32 1.05 -8.22
N LYS A 70 1.66 2.17 -8.56
CA LYS A 70 1.16 2.49 -9.90
C LYS A 70 2.27 2.70 -10.92
N SER A 71 3.48 3.10 -10.51
CA SER A 71 4.61 3.38 -11.40
C SER A 71 4.89 2.23 -12.38
N ASN A 72 4.71 0.97 -11.94
CA ASN A 72 4.98 -0.23 -12.72
C ASN A 72 3.73 -1.03 -13.15
N LEU A 73 2.53 -0.45 -13.02
CA LEU A 73 1.26 -1.14 -13.32
C LEU A 73 0.68 -0.76 -14.68
N SER A 74 0.00 -1.72 -15.30
CA SER A 74 -0.83 -1.49 -16.49
C SER A 74 -2.04 -0.57 -16.15
N PRO A 75 -2.62 0.15 -17.12
CA PRO A 75 -3.79 1.00 -16.88
C PRO A 75 -4.96 0.25 -16.20
N THR A 76 -5.19 -1.00 -16.60
CA THR A 76 -6.22 -1.87 -16.01
C THR A 76 -5.94 -2.17 -14.54
N ASP A 77 -4.68 -2.43 -14.21
CA ASP A 77 -4.24 -2.73 -12.86
C ASP A 77 -4.28 -1.50 -11.94
N ARG A 78 -3.98 -0.30 -12.48
CA ARG A 78 -4.14 0.96 -11.76
C ARG A 78 -5.59 1.20 -11.33
N ASN A 79 -6.55 1.01 -12.23
CA ASN A 79 -7.97 1.17 -11.92
C ASN A 79 -8.47 0.21 -10.82
N LYS A 80 -7.99 -1.04 -10.84
CA LYS A 80 -8.32 -2.02 -9.78
C LYS A 80 -7.77 -1.57 -8.44
N LEU A 81 -6.55 -1.05 -8.41
CA LEU A 81 -5.93 -0.57 -7.19
C LEU A 81 -6.66 0.65 -6.63
N ASP A 82 -7.04 1.59 -7.50
CA ASP A 82 -7.81 2.79 -7.13
C ASP A 82 -9.17 2.46 -6.52
N MET A 83 -9.91 1.52 -7.10
CA MET A 83 -11.19 1.07 -6.51
C MET A 83 -11.02 0.58 -5.07
N VAL A 84 -9.97 -0.20 -4.80
CA VAL A 84 -9.75 -0.79 -3.48
C VAL A 84 -9.35 0.28 -2.47
N VAL A 85 -8.54 1.24 -2.88
CA VAL A 85 -8.17 2.39 -2.05
C VAL A 85 -9.40 3.19 -1.69
N THR A 86 -10.23 3.55 -2.68
CA THR A 86 -11.46 4.29 -2.42
C THR A 86 -12.37 3.51 -1.45
N MET A 87 -12.47 2.19 -1.60
CA MET A 87 -13.18 1.35 -0.64
C MET A 87 -12.59 1.45 0.77
N MET A 88 -11.25 1.40 0.92
CA MET A 88 -10.58 1.51 2.21
C MET A 88 -10.74 2.90 2.86
N GLU A 89 -10.82 3.97 2.07
CA GLU A 89 -11.10 5.32 2.56
C GLU A 89 -12.54 5.46 3.08
N MET A 90 -13.48 4.71 2.50
CA MET A 90 -14.89 4.72 2.90
C MET A 90 -15.21 3.84 4.11
N MET A 91 -14.27 2.98 4.54
CA MET A 91 -14.46 2.05 5.67
C MET A 91 -14.23 2.71 7.03
#